data_AF-A0A143HE88-F1
#
_entry.id   AF-A0A143HE88-F1
#
_cell.length_a   1.000
_cell.length_b   1.000
_cell.length_c   1.000
_cell.angle_alpha   90.00
_cell.angle_beta   90.00
_cell.angle_gamma   90.00
#
_symmetry.space_group_name_H-M   'P 1'
#
loop_
_entity.id
_entity.type
_entity.pdbx_description
1 polymer ?
#
loop_
_entity_poly.entity_id
_entity_poly.type
_entity_poly.pdbx_seq_one_letter_code
_entity_poly.pdbx_strand_id
1 'polypeptide(L)'
;MIVMIIVIALFIGIGIIFINGKGSSLIAGFNTMSPEEKENYDTVALCKFMGKMMFVLSFCMLFWLLSEVYASDWLFTVGIVLFIGVVAFMLIYANTGNRFKK
;
A
#
# COMPACT_ATOMS: atom_id res chain seq x y z
N MET A 1 -12.57 7.49 15.35
CA MET A 1 -11.48 8.46 15.04
C MET A 1 -10.04 8.02 15.38
N ILE A 2 -9.63 7.86 16.66
CA ILE A 2 -8.18 7.71 17.05
C ILE A 2 -7.48 6.53 16.38
N VAL A 3 -8.10 5.34 16.38
CA VAL A 3 -7.53 4.13 15.76
C VAL A 3 -7.24 4.36 14.28
N MET A 4 -8.14 5.04 13.55
CA MET A 4 -7.94 5.35 12.13
C MET A 4 -6.73 6.27 11.91
N ILE A 5 -6.55 7.29 12.76
CA ILE A 5 -5.39 8.19 12.66
C ILE A 5 -4.09 7.42 12.86
N ILE A 6 -4.04 6.51 13.84
CA ILE A 6 -2.86 5.67 14.09
C ILE A 6 -2.55 4.78 12.87
N VAL A 7 -3.57 4.15 12.29
CA VAL A 7 -3.42 3.30 11.10
C VAL A 7 -2.93 4.11 9.90
N ILE A 8 -3.49 5.31 9.66
CA ILE A 8 -3.05 6.20 8.59
C ILE A 8 -1.59 6.62 8.80
N ALA A 9 -1.23 7.02 10.01
CA ALA A 9 0.15 7.39 10.35
C ALA A 9 1.12 6.22 10.13
N LEU A 10 0.71 5.00 10.49
CA LEU A 10 1.48 3.78 10.25
C LEU A 10 1.70 3.53 8.75
N PHE A 11 0.65 3.63 7.93
CA PHE A 11 0.77 3.47 6.48
C PHE A 11 1.67 4.53 5.87
N ILE A 12 1.56 5.80 6.30
CA ILE A 12 2.47 6.86 5.87
C ILE A 12 3.91 6.53 6.25
N GLY A 13 4.16 6.11 7.49
CA GLY A 13 5.49 5.74 7.98
C GLY A 13 6.11 4.59 7.18
N ILE A 14 5.34 3.52 6.94
CA ILE A 14 5.76 2.39 6.09
C ILE A 14 5.98 2.85 4.64
N GLY A 15 5.11 3.72 4.13
CA GLY A 15 5.23 4.31 2.80
C GLY A 15 6.54 5.08 2.62
N ILE A 16 6.96 5.85 3.63
CA ILE A 16 8.24 6.56 3.64
C ILE A 16 9.42 5.58 3.61
N ILE A 17 9.38 4.48 4.37
CA ILE A 17 10.43 3.46 4.33
C ILE A 17 10.54 2.87 2.92
N PHE A 18 9.41 2.48 2.35
CA PHE A 18 9.34 1.85 1.03
C PHE A 18 9.73 2.76 -0.13
N ILE A 19 9.29 4.03 -0.15
CA ILE A 19 9.60 4.96 -1.25
C ILE A 19 11.11 5.26 -1.36
N ASN A 20 11.84 5.08 -0.27
CA ASN A 20 13.31 5.15 -0.23
C ASN A 20 14.00 3.86 -0.69
N GLY A 21 13.25 2.89 -1.23
CA GLY A 21 13.77 1.60 -1.71
C GLY A 21 14.09 0.59 -0.61
N LYS A 22 13.65 0.84 0.64
CA LYS A 22 13.93 0.00 1.82
C LYS A 22 12.69 -0.77 2.26
N GLY A 23 12.87 -1.72 3.19
CA GLY A 23 11.74 -2.42 3.84
C GLY A 23 11.18 -3.62 3.07
N SER A 24 11.89 -4.15 2.07
CA SER A 24 11.45 -5.31 1.29
C SER A 24 11.09 -6.54 2.12
N SER A 25 11.68 -6.70 3.32
CA SER A 25 11.33 -7.74 4.29
C SER A 25 9.88 -7.66 4.79
N LEU A 26 9.23 -6.50 4.69
CA LEU A 26 7.81 -6.31 5.05
C LEU A 26 6.86 -6.78 3.93
N ILE A 27 7.38 -7.06 2.73
CA ILE A 27 6.57 -7.56 1.61
C ILE A 27 6.52 -9.08 1.74
N ALA A 28 5.43 -9.62 2.31
CA ALA A 28 5.33 -11.04 2.66
C ALA A 28 5.68 -12.00 1.49
N GLY A 29 5.15 -11.74 0.29
CA GLY A 29 5.44 -12.55 -0.90
C GLY A 29 6.92 -12.51 -1.33
N PHE A 30 7.59 -11.37 -1.15
CA PHE A 30 9.03 -11.27 -1.41
C PHE A 30 9.85 -11.87 -0.27
N ASN A 31 9.45 -11.65 0.99
CA ASN A 31 10.19 -12.12 2.16
C ASN A 31 10.24 -13.66 2.26
N THR A 32 9.20 -14.33 1.77
CA THR A 32 9.08 -15.80 1.74
C THR A 32 9.80 -16.48 0.58
N MET A 33 10.24 -15.73 -0.44
CA MET A 33 11.05 -16.26 -1.55
C MET A 33 12.43 -16.74 -1.08
N SER A 34 12.98 -17.71 -1.80
CA SER A 34 14.36 -18.15 -1.60
C SER A 34 15.36 -17.02 -1.92
N PRO A 35 16.59 -17.06 -1.40
CA PRO A 35 17.61 -16.08 -1.76
C PRO A 35 17.83 -15.97 -3.28
N GLU A 36 17.87 -17.11 -3.98
CA GLU A 36 18.05 -17.20 -5.43
C GLU A 36 16.88 -16.54 -6.20
N GLU A 37 15.64 -16.73 -5.73
CA GLU A 37 14.47 -16.09 -6.33
C GLU A 37 14.51 -14.57 -6.15
N LYS A 38 14.91 -14.09 -4.96
CA LYS A 38 15.00 -12.65 -4.66
C LYS A 38 15.99 -11.93 -5.57
N GLU A 39 17.09 -12.58 -5.97
CA GLU A 39 18.09 -11.98 -6.88
C GLU A 39 17.52 -11.61 -8.25
N ASN A 40 16.46 -12.30 -8.68
CA ASN A 40 15.80 -12.04 -9.96
C ASN A 40 14.84 -10.84 -9.93
N TYR A 41 14.71 -10.12 -8.81
CA TYR A 41 13.80 -8.98 -8.68
C TYR A 41 14.52 -7.64 -8.57
N ASP A 42 13.96 -6.62 -9.21
CA ASP A 42 14.26 -5.22 -8.89
C ASP A 42 13.55 -4.85 -7.57
N THR A 43 14.27 -5.11 -6.48
CA THR A 43 13.81 -4.85 -5.12
C THR A 43 13.53 -3.37 -4.88
N VAL A 44 14.30 -2.46 -5.50
CA VAL A 44 14.12 -1.01 -5.30
C VAL A 44 12.85 -0.54 -5.99
N ALA A 45 12.59 -0.98 -7.22
CA ALA A 45 11.34 -0.67 -7.92
C ALA A 45 10.11 -1.24 -7.19
N LEU A 46 10.21 -2.48 -6.70
CA LEU A 46 9.14 -3.11 -5.91
C LEU A 46 8.84 -2.33 -4.63
N CYS A 47 9.87 -1.97 -3.85
CA CYS A 47 9.71 -1.14 -2.66
C CYS A 47 9.08 0.22 -3.01
N LYS A 48 9.58 0.91 -4.04
CA LYS A 48 9.02 2.21 -4.46
C LYS A 48 7.56 2.11 -4.87
N PHE A 49 7.17 1.04 -5.54
CA PHE A 49 5.77 0.78 -5.88
C PHE A 49 4.92 0.60 -4.61
N MET A 50 5.34 -0.28 -3.70
CA MET A 50 4.64 -0.50 -2.42
C MET A 50 4.50 0.79 -1.62
N GLY A 51 5.54 1.64 -1.61
CA GLY A 51 5.53 2.93 -0.92
C GLY A 51 4.49 3.89 -1.48
N LYS A 52 4.41 4.03 -2.81
CA LYS A 52 3.35 4.82 -3.46
C LYS A 52 1.97 4.31 -3.08
N MET A 53 1.79 2.99 -3.06
CA MET A 53 0.50 2.39 -2.72
C MET A 53 0.11 2.60 -1.25
N MET A 54 1.05 2.59 -0.31
CA MET A 54 0.78 2.95 1.08
C MET A 54 0.24 4.38 1.21
N PHE A 55 0.79 5.34 0.45
CA PHE A 55 0.27 6.72 0.44
C PHE A 55 -1.12 6.82 -0.17
N VAL A 56 -1.37 6.10 -1.28
CA VAL A 56 -2.70 6.08 -1.91
C VAL A 56 -3.74 5.46 -0.97
N LEU A 57 -3.43 4.33 -0.31
CA LEU A 57 -4.32 3.71 0.67
C LEU A 57 -4.57 4.64 1.87
N SER A 58 -3.54 5.34 2.36
CA SER A 58 -3.68 6.36 3.40
C SER A 58 -4.64 7.47 2.99
N PHE A 59 -4.53 7.94 1.75
CA PHE A 59 -5.44 8.94 1.20
C PHE A 59 -6.89 8.42 1.12
N CYS A 60 -7.13 7.17 0.71
CA CYS A 60 -8.46 6.57 0.73
C CYS A 60 -9.06 6.55 2.15
N MET A 61 -8.25 6.24 3.16
CA MET A 61 -8.68 6.22 4.56
C MET A 61 -9.05 7.61 5.11
N LEU A 62 -8.56 8.70 4.51
CA LEU A 62 -9.00 10.06 4.90
C LEU A 62 -10.50 10.25 4.68
N PHE A 63 -11.10 9.61 3.69
CA PHE A 63 -12.55 9.69 3.47
C PHE A 63 -13.36 9.08 4.62
N TRP A 64 -12.82 8.07 5.32
CA TRP A 64 -13.46 7.51 6.51
C TRP A 64 -13.42 8.49 7.68
N LEU A 65 -12.31 9.22 7.86
CA LEU A 65 -12.23 10.30 8.85
C LEU A 65 -13.20 11.44 8.51
N LEU A 66 -13.25 11.86 7.24
CA LEU A 66 -14.18 12.91 6.80
C LEU A 66 -15.64 12.46 6.97
N SER A 67 -15.95 11.18 6.75
CA SER A 67 -17.28 10.62 7.01
C SER A 67 -17.70 10.79 8.47
N GLU A 68 -16.79 10.56 9.43
CA GLU A 68 -17.05 10.73 10.85
C GLU A 68 -17.21 12.21 11.22
N VAL A 69 -16.33 13.08 10.70
CA VAL A 69 -16.35 14.53 10.97
C VAL A 69 -17.61 15.21 10.43
N TYR A 70 -18.05 14.83 9.23
CA TYR A 70 -19.21 15.43 8.56
C TYR A 70 -20.51 14.64 8.74
N ALA A 71 -20.50 13.55 9.53
CA ALA A 71 -21.64 12.65 9.72
C ALA A 71 -22.29 12.22 8.38
N SER A 72 -21.44 11.78 7.44
CA SER A 72 -21.81 11.66 6.02
C SER A 72 -21.41 10.31 5.43
N ASP A 73 -22.31 9.33 5.52
CA ASP A 73 -22.07 7.92 5.18
C ASP A 73 -21.57 7.66 3.75
N TRP A 74 -21.94 8.50 2.78
CA TRP A 74 -21.48 8.32 1.39
C TRP A 74 -19.95 8.50 1.26
N LEU A 75 -19.32 9.30 2.12
CA LEU A 75 -17.85 9.46 2.16
C LEU A 75 -17.19 8.16 2.60
N PHE A 76 -17.79 7.46 3.58
CA PHE A 76 -17.32 6.15 3.99
C PHE A 76 -17.38 5.14 2.83
N THR A 77 -18.51 5.09 2.12
CA THR A 77 -18.66 4.23 0.93
C THR A 77 -17.62 4.54 -0.14
N VAL A 78 -17.40 5.82 -0.47
CA VAL A 78 -16.37 6.24 -1.43
C VAL A 78 -14.98 5.79 -0.99
N GLY A 79 -14.63 6.01 0.29
CA GLY A 79 -13.35 5.57 0.83
C GLY A 79 -13.14 4.06 0.71
N ILE A 80 -14.18 3.27 1.00
CA ILE A 80 -14.13 1.80 0.87
C ILE A 80 -13.94 1.37 -0.60
N VAL A 81 -14.72 1.93 -1.53
CA VAL A 81 -14.64 1.59 -2.95
C VAL A 81 -13.25 1.93 -3.51
N LEU A 82 -12.72 3.11 -3.18
CA LEU A 82 -11.38 3.51 -3.60
C LEU A 82 -10.31 2.58 -3.00
N PHE A 83 -10.40 2.27 -1.71
CA PHE A 83 -9.45 1.40 -1.03
C PHE A 83 -9.40 0.00 -1.66
N ILE A 84 -10.56 -0.62 -1.88
CA ILE A 84 -10.67 -1.93 -2.54
C ILE A 84 -10.12 -1.88 -3.97
N GLY A 85 -10.45 -0.83 -4.73
CA GLY A 85 -9.94 -0.63 -6.07
C GLY A 85 -8.41 -0.56 -6.12
N VAL A 86 -7.79 0.15 -5.17
CA VAL A 86 -6.33 0.24 -5.06
C VAL A 86 -5.72 -1.11 -4.69
N VAL A 87 -6.29 -1.85 -3.73
CA VAL A 87 -5.81 -3.19 -3.38
C VAL A 87 -5.91 -4.15 -4.57
N ALA A 88 -7.04 -4.15 -5.30
CA ALA A 88 -7.22 -4.97 -6.48
C ALA A 88 -6.19 -4.61 -7.58
N PHE A 89 -5.99 -3.32 -7.83
CA PHE A 89 -4.97 -2.83 -8.74
C PHE A 89 -3.57 -3.29 -8.31
N MET A 90 -3.21 -3.17 -7.02
CA MET A 90 -1.92 -3.62 -6.50
C MET A 90 -1.68 -5.10 -6.77
N LEU A 91 -2.66 -5.94 -6.45
CA LEU A 91 -2.57 -7.38 -6.64
C LEU A 91 -2.39 -7.71 -8.13
N ILE A 92 -3.18 -7.10 -9.02
CA ILE A 92 -3.06 -7.34 -10.45
C ILE A 92 -1.72 -6.83 -10.97
N TYR A 93 -1.34 -5.59 -10.64
CA TYR A 93 -0.12 -4.96 -11.15
C TYR A 93 1.13 -5.73 -10.71
N ALA A 94 1.22 -6.13 -9.44
CA ALA A 94 2.39 -6.79 -8.91
C ALA A 94 2.55 -8.24 -9.37
N ASN A 95 1.44 -8.92 -9.70
CA ASN A 95 1.47 -10.34 -10.08
C ASN A 95 1.38 -10.58 -11.60
N THR A 96 1.22 -9.54 -12.42
CA THR A 96 1.13 -9.69 -13.89
C THR A 96 2.32 -9.05 -14.60
N GLY A 97 2.71 -9.61 -15.75
CA GLY A 97 3.68 -9.00 -16.66
C GLY A 97 5.12 -8.92 -16.15
N ASN A 98 5.49 -9.71 -15.12
CA ASN A 98 6.85 -9.76 -14.55
C ASN A 98 7.43 -8.36 -14.21
N ARG A 99 6.59 -7.39 -13.83
CA ARG A 99 6.96 -5.96 -13.78
C ARG A 99 8.11 -5.61 -12.83
N PHE A 100 8.40 -6.47 -11.86
CA PHE A 100 9.47 -6.28 -10.89
C PHE A 100 10.58 -7.32 -11.01
N LYS A 101 10.55 -8.17 -12.05
CA LYS A 101 11.70 -9.01 -12.38
C LYS A 101 12.73 -8.18 -13.13
N LYS A 102 14.00 -8.55 -12.97
CA LYS A 102 15.12 -8.00 -13.74
C LYS A 102 15.11 -8.53 -15.17
#